data_AF-A0A1S1J4J5-F1
#
_entry.id   AF-A0A1S1J4J5-F1
#
_cell.length_a   1.000
_cell.length_b   1.000
_cell.length_c   1.000
_cell.angle_alpha   90.00
_cell.angle_beta   90.00
_cell.angle_gamma   90.00
#
_symmetry.space_group_name_H-M   'P 1'
#
loop_
_entity.id
_entity.type
_entity.pdbx_description
1 polymer ?
#
loop_
_entity_poly.entity_id
_entity_poly.type
_entity_poly.pdbx_seq_one_letter_code
_entity_poly.pdbx_strand_id
1 'polypeptide(L)'
;MEKLWCWRCKTEVPMLHTEEYQIATKLYRNGFEHGKCNMTRTERFSELLNYYKELTGFKETNPNAIMHHRIDLYGPPCECCSKPYRTPQAKFCAACGHKRTATVTNSNHTFTEEEQKWWQKLLESNTFSQPVLAVSALIAKLDLNL
;
A
#
# COMPACT_ATOMS: atom_id res chain seq x y z
N MET A 1 -18.48 7.80 2.50
CA MET A 1 -18.56 6.34 2.67
C MET A 1 -19.55 5.67 1.73
N GLU A 2 -19.42 4.36 1.49
CA GLU A 2 -20.36 3.56 0.68
C GLU A 2 -20.56 2.14 1.23
N LYS A 3 -21.70 1.50 0.99
CA LYS A 3 -21.90 0.08 1.37
C LYS A 3 -21.27 -0.83 0.32
N LEU A 4 -20.39 -1.72 0.76
CA LEU A 4 -19.71 -2.67 -0.11
C LEU A 4 -19.49 -4.02 0.59
N TRP A 5 -19.36 -5.08 -0.21
CA TRP A 5 -19.01 -6.40 0.30
C TRP A 5 -17.58 -6.46 0.85
N CYS A 6 -17.43 -6.78 2.12
CA CYS A 6 -16.12 -7.04 2.74
C CYS A 6 -15.74 -8.51 2.58
N TRP A 7 -14.64 -8.78 1.88
CA TRP A 7 -14.15 -10.15 1.66
C TRP A 7 -13.73 -10.86 2.95
N ARG A 8 -13.30 -10.12 3.98
CA ARG A 8 -12.85 -10.69 5.26
C ARG A 8 -14.03 -10.95 6.21
N CYS A 9 -15.02 -10.07 6.24
CA CYS A 9 -16.22 -10.22 7.06
C CYS A 9 -17.30 -11.10 6.42
N LYS A 10 -17.26 -11.29 5.09
CA LYS A 10 -18.28 -12.00 4.30
C LYS A 10 -19.68 -11.41 4.44
N THR A 11 -19.76 -10.08 4.52
CA THR A 11 -21.03 -9.33 4.58
C THR A 11 -20.85 -7.96 3.96
N GLU A 12 -21.97 -7.28 3.68
CA GLU A 12 -21.96 -5.87 3.29
C GLU A 12 -21.75 -4.99 4.51
N VAL A 13 -20.82 -4.05 4.42
CA VAL A 13 -20.48 -3.11 5.48
C VAL A 13 -20.29 -1.71 4.90
N PRO A 14 -20.49 -0.64 5.69
CA PRO A 14 -20.06 0.69 5.31
C PRO A 14 -18.53 0.74 5.19
N MET A 15 -18.02 1.02 4.01
CA MET A 15 -16.61 1.22 3.72
C MET A 15 -16.27 2.70 3.75
N LEU A 16 -15.13 3.02 4.34
CA LEU A 16 -14.61 4.38 4.43
C LEU A 16 -13.92 4.80 3.12
N HIS A 17 -14.08 6.06 2.73
CA HIS A 17 -13.22 6.73 1.74
C HIS A 17 -11.83 6.99 2.34
N THR A 18 -10.89 7.42 1.49
CA THR A 18 -9.49 7.63 1.85
C THR A 18 -9.33 8.57 3.05
N GLU A 19 -10.02 9.71 3.05
CA GLU A 19 -9.94 10.74 4.10
C GLU A 19 -10.52 10.25 5.43
N GLU A 20 -11.66 9.56 5.39
CA GLU A 20 -12.29 8.94 6.56
C GLU A 20 -11.39 7.84 7.15
N TYR A 21 -10.77 7.04 6.28
CA TYR A 21 -9.86 5.97 6.68
C TYR A 21 -8.55 6.47 7.27
N GLN A 22 -8.04 7.63 6.82
CA GLN A 22 -6.85 8.25 7.41
C GLN A 22 -7.11 8.65 8.87
N ILE A 23 -8.29 9.19 9.18
CA ILE A 23 -8.70 9.49 10.57
C ILE A 23 -8.80 8.20 11.37
N ALA A 24 -9.50 7.19 10.85
CA ALA A 24 -9.61 5.88 11.50
C ALA A 24 -8.23 5.25 11.81
N THR A 25 -7.27 5.37 10.89
CA THR A 25 -5.91 4.85 11.08
C THR A 25 -5.18 5.57 12.22
N LYS A 26 -5.35 6.89 12.36
CA LYS A 26 -4.79 7.65 13.50
C LYS A 26 -5.39 7.18 14.82
N LEU A 27 -6.72 7.08 14.90
CA LEU A 27 -7.41 6.59 16.11
C LEU A 27 -7.03 5.14 16.45
N TYR A 28 -6.86 4.29 15.44
CA TYR A 28 -6.38 2.93 15.62
C TYR A 28 -4.98 2.90 16.22
N ARG A 29 -4.06 3.76 15.73
CA ARG A 29 -2.72 3.90 16.32
C ARG A 29 -2.78 4.40 17.77
N ASN A 30 -3.60 5.42 18.04
CA ASN A 30 -3.76 5.97 19.39
C ASN A 30 -4.17 4.91 20.40
N GLY A 31 -5.03 3.96 20.00
CA GLY A 31 -5.42 2.85 20.87
C GLY A 31 -4.24 1.98 21.31
N PHE A 32 -3.21 1.80 20.48
CA PHE A 32 -1.99 1.09 20.91
C PHE A 32 -1.07 1.97 21.76
N GLU A 33 -0.93 3.25 21.43
CA GLU A 33 -0.03 4.18 22.11
C GLU A 33 -0.49 4.51 23.53
N HIS A 34 -1.79 4.76 23.71
CA HIS A 34 -2.37 5.21 24.99
C HIS A 34 -3.06 4.07 25.74
N GLY A 35 -3.16 2.89 25.12
CA GLY A 35 -3.80 1.72 25.70
C GLY A 35 -3.04 1.15 26.88
N LYS A 36 -3.68 1.07 28.04
CA LYS A 36 -3.09 0.45 29.23
C LYS A 36 -3.34 -1.06 29.26
N CYS A 37 -2.49 -1.81 29.95
CA CYS A 37 -2.58 -3.28 30.04
C CYS A 37 -3.87 -3.76 30.73
N ASN A 38 -4.42 -2.95 31.64
CA ASN A 38 -5.66 -3.24 32.37
C ASN A 38 -6.94 -2.87 31.60
N MET A 39 -6.82 -2.22 30.44
CA MET A 39 -7.98 -1.88 29.61
C MET A 39 -8.38 -3.04 28.72
N THR A 40 -9.69 -3.24 28.57
CA THR A 40 -10.25 -4.13 27.56
C THR A 40 -9.97 -3.60 26.15
N ARG A 41 -10.11 -4.46 25.14
CA ARG A 41 -9.97 -4.07 23.73
C ARG A 41 -10.98 -2.97 23.35
N THR A 42 -12.22 -3.07 23.82
CA THR A 42 -13.26 -2.08 23.48
C THR A 42 -12.97 -0.72 24.09
N GLU A 43 -12.54 -0.64 25.35
CA GLU A 43 -12.16 0.62 25.99
C GLU A 43 -10.96 1.25 25.29
N ARG A 44 -9.92 0.44 25.03
CA ARG A 44 -8.68 0.88 24.38
C ARG A 44 -8.90 1.51 23.01
N PHE A 45 -9.85 1.00 22.24
CA PHE A 45 -10.16 1.45 20.89
C PHE A 45 -11.51 2.20 20.81
N SER A 46 -12.02 2.69 21.93
CA SER A 46 -13.33 3.33 22.02
C SER A 46 -13.47 4.53 21.09
N GLU A 47 -12.45 5.37 20.96
CA GLU A 47 -12.46 6.50 20.02
C GLU A 47 -12.66 6.06 18.57
N LEU A 48 -11.96 5.02 18.13
CA LEU A 48 -12.11 4.46 16.78
C LEU A 48 -13.50 3.87 16.57
N LEU A 49 -14.00 3.09 17.54
CA LEU A 49 -15.31 2.44 17.47
C LEU A 49 -16.43 3.49 17.43
N ASN A 50 -16.32 4.55 18.24
CA ASN A 50 -17.28 5.66 18.27
C ASN A 50 -17.23 6.44 16.97
N TYR A 51 -16.04 6.82 16.49
CA TYR A 51 -15.87 7.50 15.20
C TYR A 51 -16.54 6.75 14.06
N TYR A 52 -16.27 5.44 13.95
CA TYR A 52 -16.87 4.61 12.91
C TYR A 52 -18.38 4.52 13.05
N LYS A 53 -18.90 4.36 14.27
CA LYS A 53 -20.35 4.31 14.53
C LYS A 53 -21.04 5.64 14.21
N GLU A 54 -20.47 6.76 14.61
CA GLU A 54 -21.01 8.11 14.39
C GLU A 54 -21.05 8.43 12.89
N LEU A 55 -19.97 8.10 12.18
CA LEU A 55 -19.87 8.33 10.75
C LEU A 55 -20.85 7.42 9.97
N THR A 56 -20.93 6.13 10.32
CA THR A 56 -21.59 5.11 9.49
C THR A 56 -22.99 4.70 9.94
N GLY A 57 -23.36 4.99 11.19
CA GLY A 57 -24.50 4.40 11.88
C GLY A 57 -24.33 2.90 12.23
N PHE A 58 -23.26 2.24 11.77
CA PHE A 58 -23.01 0.82 12.00
C PHE A 58 -22.17 0.61 13.26
N LYS A 59 -22.67 -0.22 14.17
CA LYS A 59 -21.96 -0.58 15.41
C LYS A 59 -20.99 -1.73 15.17
N GLU A 60 -19.75 -1.41 14.85
CA GLU A 60 -18.64 -2.38 14.87
C GLU A 60 -18.16 -2.60 16.32
N THR A 61 -17.70 -3.81 16.63
CA THR A 61 -17.18 -4.19 17.94
C THR A 61 -15.70 -4.58 17.90
N ASN A 62 -15.23 -5.01 16.73
CA ASN A 62 -13.86 -5.40 16.51
C ASN A 62 -13.10 -4.27 15.79
N PRO A 63 -12.18 -3.54 16.46
CA PRO A 63 -11.44 -2.46 15.82
C PRO A 63 -10.60 -2.93 14.63
N ASN A 64 -10.16 -4.19 14.62
CA ASN A 64 -9.41 -4.75 13.50
C ASN A 64 -10.28 -4.93 12.24
N ALA A 65 -11.61 -5.01 12.40
CA ALA A 65 -12.53 -5.10 11.28
C ALA A 65 -12.56 -3.80 10.48
N ILE A 66 -12.62 -2.66 11.18
CA ILE A 66 -12.62 -1.31 10.60
C ILE A 66 -11.39 -1.11 9.70
N MET A 67 -10.25 -1.69 10.06
CA MET A 67 -9.00 -1.52 9.29
C MET A 67 -9.04 -2.11 7.88
N HIS A 68 -9.98 -3.01 7.56
CA HIS A 68 -10.24 -3.48 6.20
C HIS A 68 -11.62 -3.06 5.67
N HIS A 69 -12.26 -2.08 6.31
CA HIS A 69 -13.48 -1.42 5.83
C HIS A 69 -13.13 -0.14 5.06
N ARG A 70 -12.36 -0.26 3.97
CA ARG A 70 -11.94 0.88 3.14
C ARG A 70 -12.18 0.59 1.66
N ILE A 71 -12.66 1.58 0.92
CA ILE A 71 -13.05 1.42 -0.49
C ILE A 71 -11.83 1.10 -1.36
N ASP A 72 -10.74 1.87 -1.20
CA ASP A 72 -9.51 1.76 -2.00
C ASP A 72 -8.79 0.40 -1.89
N LEU A 73 -9.17 -0.44 -0.92
CA LEU A 73 -8.65 -1.80 -0.83
C LEU A 73 -9.16 -2.68 -1.97
N TYR A 74 -10.34 -2.37 -2.50
CA TYR A 74 -11.06 -3.21 -3.43
C TYR A 74 -11.03 -2.62 -4.84
N GLY A 75 -11.21 -3.51 -5.82
CA GLY A 75 -11.40 -3.08 -7.20
C GLY A 75 -12.86 -2.78 -7.51
N PRO A 76 -13.14 -2.42 -8.78
CA PRO A 76 -14.50 -2.09 -9.20
C PRO A 76 -15.49 -3.25 -8.99
N PRO A 77 -16.80 -2.99 -9.07
CA PRO A 77 -17.79 -4.05 -9.05
C PRO A 77 -17.58 -5.01 -10.23
N CYS A 78 -17.71 -6.31 -9.98
CA CYS A 78 -17.65 -7.32 -11.02
C CYS A 78 -18.83 -7.17 -11.98
N GLU A 79 -18.54 -7.21 -13.28
CA GLU A 79 -19.49 -7.06 -14.38
C GLU A 79 -20.54 -8.18 -14.41
N CYS A 80 -20.24 -9.33 -13.80
CA CYS A 80 -21.11 -10.50 -13.76
C CYS A 80 -21.94 -10.62 -12.48
N CYS A 81 -21.39 -10.26 -11.31
CA CYS A 81 -22.04 -10.50 -10.01
C CYS A 81 -22.09 -9.28 -9.09
N SER A 82 -21.61 -8.12 -9.54
CA SER A 82 -21.56 -6.83 -8.84
C SER A 82 -20.72 -6.78 -7.54
N LYS A 83 -20.28 -7.92 -7.00
CA LYS A 83 -19.33 -7.93 -5.87
C LYS A 83 -17.99 -7.32 -6.32
N PRO A 84 -17.33 -6.53 -5.47
CA PRO A 84 -16.09 -5.88 -5.83
C PRO A 84 -14.96 -6.90 -6.04
N TYR A 85 -14.07 -6.60 -6.96
CA TYR A 85 -12.80 -7.32 -7.06
C TYR A 85 -11.99 -7.20 -5.76
N ARG A 86 -11.25 -8.25 -5.38
CA ARG A 86 -10.51 -8.28 -4.09
C ARG A 86 -9.45 -7.20 -3.97
N THR A 87 -8.91 -6.77 -5.11
CA THR A 87 -7.96 -5.66 -5.23
C THR A 87 -8.25 -4.88 -6.52
N PRO A 88 -7.80 -3.62 -6.64
CA PRO A 88 -7.93 -2.86 -7.88
C PRO A 88 -7.32 -3.55 -9.12
N GLN A 89 -6.25 -4.33 -8.91
CA GLN A 89 -5.51 -5.04 -9.96
C GLN A 89 -6.00 -6.48 -10.20
N ALA A 90 -7.04 -6.95 -9.51
CA ALA A 90 -7.47 -8.34 -9.65
C ALA A 90 -7.96 -8.63 -11.08
N LYS A 91 -7.47 -9.73 -11.65
CA LYS A 91 -7.81 -10.19 -13.02
C LYS A 91 -9.03 -11.11 -13.05
N PHE A 92 -9.54 -11.54 -11.90
CA PHE A 92 -10.72 -12.39 -11.82
C PHE A 92 -11.51 -12.12 -10.53
N CYS A 93 -12.82 -12.38 -10.58
CA CYS A 93 -13.72 -12.19 -9.46
C CYS A 93 -13.67 -13.42 -8.55
N ALA A 94 -13.37 -13.20 -7.27
CA ALA A 94 -13.29 -14.28 -6.30
C ALA A 94 -14.66 -14.84 -5.87
N ALA A 95 -15.78 -14.28 -6.35
CA ALA A 95 -17.14 -14.76 -6.05
C ALA A 95 -17.67 -15.67 -7.14
N CYS A 96 -17.60 -15.24 -8.39
CA CYS A 96 -18.19 -15.97 -9.52
C CYS A 96 -17.16 -16.50 -10.54
N GLY A 97 -15.87 -16.18 -10.38
CA GLY A 97 -14.82 -16.61 -11.30
C GLY A 97 -14.73 -15.81 -12.61
N HIS A 98 -15.56 -14.78 -12.81
CA HIS A 98 -15.50 -13.92 -14.00
C HIS A 98 -14.10 -13.33 -14.18
N LYS A 99 -13.54 -13.44 -15.39
CA LYS A 99 -12.22 -12.89 -15.73
C LYS A 99 -12.39 -11.45 -16.20
N ARG A 100 -11.70 -10.53 -15.54
CA ARG A 100 -11.73 -9.12 -15.88
C ARG A 100 -10.95 -8.92 -17.18
N THR A 101 -11.63 -8.43 -18.22
CA THR A 101 -10.95 -7.94 -19.42
C THR A 101 -10.14 -6.71 -19.00
N ALA A 102 -8.82 -6.77 -19.16
CA ALA A 102 -7.96 -5.68 -18.76
C ALA A 102 -8.26 -4.45 -19.62
N THR A 103 -9.13 -3.56 -19.16
CA THR A 103 -9.17 -2.19 -19.67
C THR A 103 -7.93 -1.53 -19.10
N VAL A 104 -6.88 -1.43 -19.91
CA VAL A 104 -5.71 -0.61 -19.60
C VAL A 104 -6.21 0.83 -19.51
N THR A 105 -6.53 1.31 -18.31
CA THR A 105 -6.59 2.74 -18.07
C THR A 105 -5.14 3.22 -18.02
N ASN A 106 -4.64 3.64 -19.18
CA ASN A 106 -3.43 4.46 -19.25
C ASN A 106 -3.68 5.72 -18.43
N SER A 107 -3.28 5.74 -17.16
CA SER A 107 -2.96 7.00 -16.51
C SER A 107 -1.71 7.50 -17.23
N ASN A 108 -1.91 8.32 -18.26
CA ASN A 108 -0.84 9.04 -18.95
C ASN A 108 -0.25 10.06 -17.95
N HIS A 109 0.47 9.57 -16.94
CA HIS A 109 1.38 10.40 -16.17
C HIS A 109 2.69 10.41 -16.95
N THR A 110 2.80 11.37 -17.87
CA THR A 110 4.07 11.69 -18.52
C THR A 110 4.98 12.26 -17.45
N PHE A 111 5.85 11.42 -16.87
CA PHE A 111 6.92 11.89 -16.00
C PHE A 111 7.77 12.90 -16.76
N THR A 112 8.09 14.02 -16.13
CA THR A 112 8.99 15.00 -16.74
C THR A 112 10.40 14.41 -16.81
N GLU A 113 11.21 14.85 -17.77
CA GLU A 113 12.60 14.37 -17.91
C GLU A 113 13.44 14.59 -16.62
N GLU A 114 13.06 15.57 -15.80
CA GLU A 114 13.70 15.85 -14.51
C GLU A 114 13.41 14.76 -13.47
N GLU A 115 12.18 14.25 -13.40
CA GLU A 115 11.79 13.15 -12.52
C GLU A 115 12.48 11.84 -12.90
N GLN A 116 12.77 11.65 -14.20
CA GLN A 116 13.47 10.48 -14.71
C GLN A 116 14.98 10.48 -14.45
N LYS A 117 15.59 11.62 -14.09
CA LYS A 117 17.05 11.71 -13.90
C LYS A 117 17.50 11.78 -12.44
N TRP A 118 16.62 11.45 -11.49
CA TRP A 118 16.93 11.53 -10.05
C TRP A 118 18.15 10.68 -9.64
N TRP A 119 18.39 9.53 -10.30
CA TRP A 119 19.57 8.69 -10.05
C TRP A 119 20.88 9.29 -10.57
N GLN A 120 20.86 10.13 -11.61
CA GLN A 120 22.07 10.79 -12.12
C GLN A 120 22.62 11.79 -11.10
N LYS A 121 21.72 12.52 -10.43
CA LYS A 121 22.07 13.49 -9.38
C LYS A 121 22.68 12.85 -8.13
N LEU A 122 22.36 11.58 -7.87
CA LEU A 122 22.93 10.78 -6.77
C LEU A 122 24.32 10.21 -7.10
N LEU A 123 24.63 10.01 -8.39
CA LEU A 123 25.95 9.56 -8.83
C LEU A 123 26.97 10.71 -8.83
N GLU A 124 26.53 11.94 -9.11
CA GLU A 124 27.39 13.13 -9.07
C GLU A 124 27.78 13.56 -7.65
N SER A 125 26.95 13.27 -6.64
CA SER A 125 27.23 13.63 -5.24
C SER A 125 28.15 12.65 -4.51
N ASN A 126 28.51 11.52 -5.12
CA ASN A 126 29.35 10.48 -4.51
C ASN A 126 30.70 10.32 -5.22
N THR A 127 31.37 11.43 -5.56
CA THR A 127 32.78 11.42 -5.96
C THR A 127 33.66 11.23 -4.73
N PHE A 128 33.67 10.00 -4.22
CA PHE A 128 34.60 9.54 -3.21
C PHE A 128 36.01 9.52 -3.82
N SER A 129 36.82 10.54 -3.52
CA SER A 129 38.24 10.54 -3.88
C SER A 129 38.96 9.37 -3.20
N GLN A 130 39.45 8.42 -4.00
CA GLN A 130 40.48 7.47 -3.58
C GLN A 130 41.68 7.62 -4.52
N PRO A 131 42.92 7.70 -4.00
CA PRO A 131 44.12 7.77 -4.81
C PRO A 131 44.46 6.39 -5.37
N VAL A 132 44.49 6.25 -6.70
CA VAL A 132 44.98 5.03 -7.36
C VAL A 132 46.51 5.00 -7.29
N LEU A 133 47.03 4.15 -6.40
CA LEU A 133 48.43 3.72 -6.43
C LEU A 133 48.65 2.81 -7.65
N ALA A 134 49.55 3.24 -8.52
CA ALA A 134 50.01 2.53 -9.70
C ALA A 134 50.81 1.27 -9.32
N VAL A 135 50.33 0.09 -9.70
CA VAL A 135 51.18 -1.11 -9.84
C VAL A 135 50.63 -1.97 -10.97
N SER A 136 51.30 -1.99 -12.12
CA SER A 136 51.51 -3.18 -12.98
C SER A 136 52.10 -2.75 -14.34
N ALA A 137 53.42 -2.52 -14.37
CA ALA A 137 54.20 -2.47 -15.60
C ALA A 137 55.50 -3.25 -15.38
N LEU A 138 55.40 -4.57 -15.41
CA LEU A 138 56.53 -5.50 -15.52
C LEU A 138 55.96 -6.85 -15.94
N ILE A 139 56.05 -7.16 -17.23
CA ILE A 139 56.29 -8.47 -17.87
C ILE A 139 55.98 -8.24 -19.36
N ALA A 140 56.99 -7.80 -20.10
CA ALA A 140 57.10 -7.95 -21.55
C ALA A 140 58.51 -7.54 -21.95
N LYS A 141 59.48 -8.42 -21.70
CA LYS A 141 60.78 -8.52 -22.37
C LYS A 141 61.53 -9.65 -21.69
N LEU A 142 61.57 -10.82 -22.34
CA LEU A 142 62.72 -11.73 -22.42
C LEU A 142 62.23 -13.04 -23.05
N ASP A 143 62.09 -13.02 -24.37
CA ASP A 143 62.35 -14.18 -25.22
C ASP A 143 63.31 -13.72 -26.31
N LEU A 144 64.60 -13.86 -26.03
CA LEU A 144 65.68 -13.90 -27.02
C LEU A 144 66.91 -14.57 -26.39
N ASN A 145 67.02 -15.86 -26.70
CA ASN A 145 68.24 -16.65 -26.93
C ASN A 145 69.28 -16.85 -25.82
N LEU A 146 69.53 -18.16 -25.58
CA LEU A 146 70.57 -18.86 -24.79
C LEU A 146 70.25 -19.13 -23.31
#